data_AF-A0AAW2Z4I3-F1
#
_entry.id   AF-A0AAW2Z4I3-F1
#
_cell.length_a   1.000
_cell.length_b   1.000
_cell.length_c   1.000
_cell.angle_alpha   90.00
_cell.angle_beta   90.00
_cell.angle_gamma   90.00
#
_symmetry.space_group_name_H-M   'P 1'
#
loop_
_entity.id
_entity.type
_entity.pdbx_description
1 polymer ?
#
loop_
_entity_poly.entity_id
_entity_poly.type
_entity_poly.pdbx_seq_one_letter_code
_entity_poly.pdbx_strand_id
1 'polypeptide(L)'
;MVLSNILFDEQCKHFEDITRPGSDDYIPSRASINKKKVIIGEDGSVTSPPQENKESSLIVPHVLKELTDSRGRTLKVGIIGMFGPNAAQFSAAYRKCIHFDSIKRKRSRKAWRDYVSKTKQVANDLRKKYNAHIIIMLAHSGEPEDNNLMTAIHKGEKKPIVDVHISSHTHHIYLIKKKVKGQNVYVHQAGPFATNLGVLQFEFDYTKGHITNLLNEQVPIKDHYYPAALSVPNQLYPIRLPITSDLQKDPEYDSLINKYRDMVDESFLQNVNFKYSSVIGEMPTNWTNKYQLAQYVNDCLLNETNAELMASNYDPIHVFIVALGAVRTEVPSLRASNVTGGPVTFQFSDAYRMLGIGYLTPEVSNTVLPGDPVSHFYIHRREFHAFVTAARLLAQLAPVKDRYTLSFSSSLDYKENKWGIPLLNNRFGKVYDLQINHVDYDHLPEFIHIGMPGWLTRFFSEIGEHTFGLINIYFRDRQGRRLQNAIRSDLRDYILFSKCIMKHTERGDLKESAHHAKLNVEQQYPEASSAEKTSLSDAAMAAATPEAAPEDVIDAALDDIQMTLLNQ
;
A
#
# COMPACT_ATOMS: atom_id res chain seq x y z
N MET A 1 17.52 -10.95 0.39
CA MET A 1 16.11 -11.18 0.75
C MET A 1 16.02 -11.51 2.23
N VAL A 2 15.19 -10.77 2.96
CA VAL A 2 15.09 -10.78 4.42
C VAL A 2 13.85 -11.58 4.78
N LEU A 3 14.03 -12.69 5.48
CA LEU A 3 12.91 -13.48 6.00
C LEU A 3 13.08 -13.57 7.52
N SER A 4 12.07 -13.06 8.24
CA SER A 4 11.85 -13.35 9.65
C SER A 4 10.97 -14.59 9.79
N ASN A 5 10.90 -15.15 11.01
CA ASN A 5 10.10 -16.33 11.43
C ASN A 5 8.72 -16.46 10.77
N ILE A 6 8.69 -17.08 9.60
CA ILE A 6 7.49 -17.56 8.93
C ILE A 6 7.48 -19.06 9.14
N LEU A 7 6.46 -19.56 9.85
CA LEU A 7 6.19 -21.00 9.91
C LEU A 7 5.25 -21.35 8.75
N PHE A 8 5.65 -22.35 7.96
CA PHE A 8 4.84 -22.97 6.91
C PHE A 8 4.24 -24.27 7.47
N ASP A 9 2.94 -24.47 7.26
CA ASP A 9 2.23 -25.69 7.67
C ASP A 9 2.40 -26.80 6.62
N GLU A 10 2.37 -28.08 7.03
CA GLU A 10 2.41 -29.26 6.14
C GLU A 10 1.24 -29.27 5.14
N GLN A 11 0.17 -28.53 5.40
CA GLN A 11 -0.95 -28.34 4.47
C GLN A 11 -0.62 -27.41 3.28
N CYS A 12 0.60 -26.85 3.21
CA CYS A 12 1.03 -25.90 2.18
C CYS A 12 1.82 -26.54 1.02
N LYS A 13 1.67 -27.84 0.79
CA LYS A 13 2.38 -28.60 -0.25
C LYS A 13 2.33 -27.98 -1.66
N HIS A 14 1.35 -27.13 -1.97
CA HIS A 14 1.29 -26.44 -3.27
C HIS A 14 2.42 -25.44 -3.53
N PHE A 15 3.03 -24.82 -2.52
CA PHE A 15 4.18 -23.93 -2.76
C PHE A 15 5.47 -24.72 -3.03
N GLU A 16 5.60 -25.93 -2.47
CA GLU A 16 6.68 -26.86 -2.81
C GLU A 16 6.44 -27.53 -4.17
N ASP A 17 5.19 -27.81 -4.53
CA ASP A 17 4.85 -28.46 -5.80
C ASP A 17 5.09 -27.56 -7.02
N ILE A 18 4.94 -26.24 -6.89
CA ILE A 18 5.35 -25.26 -7.93
C ILE A 18 6.88 -25.21 -8.10
N THR A 19 7.64 -25.79 -7.16
CA THR A 19 9.11 -25.88 -7.19
C THR A 19 9.62 -27.31 -7.46
N ARG A 20 8.76 -28.22 -7.96
CA ARG A 20 9.21 -29.58 -8.31
C ARG A 20 10.33 -29.53 -9.36
N PRO A 21 11.37 -30.39 -9.23
CA PRO A 21 12.50 -30.40 -10.16
C PRO A 21 12.03 -30.89 -11.54
N GLY A 22 12.21 -30.04 -12.56
CA GLY A 22 11.83 -30.34 -13.94
C GLY A 22 11.82 -29.13 -14.88
N SER A 23 11.77 -27.89 -14.36
CA SER A 23 11.94 -26.67 -15.14
C SER A 23 12.93 -25.72 -14.46
N ASP A 24 14.16 -25.69 -14.95
CA ASP A 24 15.28 -24.91 -14.38
C ASP A 24 15.20 -23.38 -14.63
N ASP A 25 14.05 -22.82 -15.01
CA ASP A 25 14.00 -21.45 -15.59
C ASP A 25 13.28 -20.35 -14.78
N TYR A 26 12.86 -20.58 -13.51
CA TYR A 26 12.16 -19.54 -12.73
C TYR A 26 12.72 -19.40 -11.30
N ILE A 27 13.62 -18.43 -11.14
CA ILE A 27 14.46 -18.02 -9.98
C ILE A 27 13.66 -17.70 -8.67
N PRO A 28 14.25 -17.74 -7.44
CA PRO A 28 15.44 -18.44 -6.95
C PRO A 28 15.18 -19.38 -5.75
N SER A 29 15.88 -20.50 -5.77
CA SER A 29 16.32 -21.23 -4.58
C SER A 29 17.45 -20.49 -3.84
N ARG A 30 17.56 -20.74 -2.52
CA ARG A 30 18.67 -20.45 -1.57
C ARG A 30 18.43 -19.36 -0.52
N ALA A 31 17.74 -19.74 0.56
CA ALA A 31 17.90 -19.17 1.90
C ALA A 31 18.77 -20.07 2.81
N SER A 32 19.71 -20.84 2.25
CA SER A 32 20.53 -21.82 2.97
C SER A 32 22.03 -21.56 2.84
N ILE A 33 22.47 -20.31 3.01
CA ILE A 33 23.90 -19.99 3.13
C ILE A 33 24.16 -19.37 4.50
N ASN A 34 23.94 -20.18 5.54
CA ASN A 34 24.57 -19.95 6.84
C ASN A 34 25.89 -20.70 6.84
N LYS A 35 26.97 -19.99 7.22
CA LYS A 35 28.39 -20.43 7.26
C LYS A 35 29.25 -20.27 6.00
N LYS A 36 29.09 -19.19 5.21
CA LYS A 36 30.17 -18.78 4.28
C LYS A 36 30.96 -17.60 4.84
N LYS A 37 32.26 -17.84 5.04
CA LYS A 37 33.28 -16.82 5.30
C LYS A 37 33.40 -15.99 4.01
N VAL A 38 33.05 -14.71 4.08
CA VAL A 38 33.17 -13.77 2.95
C VAL A 38 34.50 -13.07 3.12
N ILE A 39 35.39 -13.18 2.13
CA ILE A 39 36.65 -12.45 2.10
C ILE A 39 36.44 -11.23 1.21
N ILE A 40 36.68 -10.04 1.77
CA ILE A 40 36.64 -8.77 1.03
C ILE A 40 38.08 -8.38 0.75
N GLY A 41 38.44 -8.28 -0.53
CA GLY A 41 39.76 -7.79 -0.96
C GLY A 41 39.94 -6.30 -0.67
N GLU A 42 41.19 -5.82 -0.71
CA GLU A 42 41.51 -4.39 -0.50
C GLU A 42 40.90 -3.46 -1.57
N ASP A 43 40.43 -4.03 -2.69
CA ASP A 43 39.72 -3.38 -3.80
C ASP A 43 38.19 -3.51 -3.72
N GLY A 44 37.66 -4.17 -2.68
CA GLY A 44 36.22 -4.44 -2.53
C GLY A 44 35.70 -5.68 -3.26
N SER A 45 36.56 -6.49 -3.88
CA SER A 45 36.15 -7.74 -4.53
C SER A 45 35.71 -8.82 -3.53
N VAL A 46 34.70 -9.63 -3.91
CA VAL A 46 34.07 -10.65 -3.06
C VAL A 46 34.24 -12.04 -3.69
N THR A 47 34.85 -12.99 -2.97
CA THR A 47 34.96 -14.39 -3.42
C THR A 47 34.30 -15.38 -2.43
N SER A 48 33.72 -16.46 -2.96
CA SER A 48 32.97 -17.47 -2.20
C SER A 48 33.55 -18.88 -2.39
N PRO A 49 33.71 -19.71 -1.33
CA PRO A 49 34.20 -21.09 -1.48
C PRO A 49 33.10 -22.09 -1.93
N PRO A 50 33.48 -23.33 -2.35
CA PRO A 50 32.59 -24.34 -2.93
C PRO A 50 31.55 -24.87 -1.92
N GLN A 51 30.45 -25.44 -2.44
CA GLN A 51 29.30 -25.86 -1.63
C GLN A 51 29.46 -27.25 -1.00
N GLU A 52 29.15 -27.35 0.29
CA GLU A 52 28.89 -28.63 0.98
C GLU A 52 27.40 -28.79 1.33
N ASN A 53 27.02 -30.06 1.56
CA ASN A 53 25.71 -30.65 1.36
C ASN A 53 24.55 -30.21 2.28
N LYS A 54 23.34 -30.42 1.74
CA LYS A 54 22.00 -30.11 2.23
C LYS A 54 21.64 -30.86 3.53
N GLU A 55 21.29 -30.10 4.57
CA GLU A 55 20.34 -30.52 5.61
C GLU A 55 19.24 -29.46 5.74
N SER A 56 18.04 -29.94 6.09
CA SER A 56 16.71 -29.28 6.13
C SER A 56 16.70 -27.76 6.32
N SER A 57 15.88 -27.08 5.51
CA SER A 57 15.61 -25.63 5.51
C SER A 57 15.07 -25.11 6.85
N LEU A 58 15.96 -24.87 7.81
CA LEU A 58 15.69 -24.07 9.00
C LEU A 58 15.85 -22.60 8.61
N ILE A 59 14.74 -21.92 8.33
CA ILE A 59 14.69 -20.45 8.33
C ILE A 59 15.08 -20.00 9.74
N VAL A 60 16.28 -19.46 9.90
CA VAL A 60 16.76 -18.94 11.19
C VAL A 60 16.40 -17.45 11.32
N PRO A 61 15.95 -16.99 12.51
CA PRO A 61 15.57 -15.58 12.72
C PRO A 61 16.72 -14.58 12.60
N HIS A 62 17.96 -15.07 12.57
CA HIS A 62 19.14 -14.24 12.60
C HIS A 62 20.30 -14.86 11.83
N VAL A 63 21.24 -14.02 11.42
CA VAL A 63 22.49 -14.39 10.76
C VAL A 63 23.65 -13.74 11.52
N LEU A 64 24.75 -14.46 11.70
CA LEU A 64 26.02 -13.89 12.15
C LEU A 64 26.95 -13.73 10.96
N LYS A 65 27.50 -12.53 10.78
CA LYS A 65 28.54 -12.23 9.79
C LYS A 65 29.82 -11.84 10.51
N GLU A 66 30.94 -12.32 10.01
CA GLU A 66 32.26 -11.95 10.51
C GLU A 66 32.98 -11.17 9.41
N LEU A 67 33.47 -9.99 9.75
CA LEU A 67 34.24 -9.12 8.89
C LEU A 67 35.64 -9.01 9.49
N THR A 68 36.68 -9.28 8.71
CA THR A 68 38.06 -9.16 9.18
C THR A 68 38.73 -8.02 8.46
N ASP A 69 39.38 -7.13 9.20
CA ASP A 69 40.15 -6.04 8.61
C ASP A 69 41.55 -6.48 8.17
N SER A 70 42.28 -5.60 7.49
CA SER A 70 43.65 -5.85 7.02
C SER A 70 44.65 -6.14 8.15
N ARG A 71 44.32 -5.84 9.40
CA ARG A 71 45.14 -6.12 10.59
C ARG A 71 44.75 -7.43 11.28
N GLY A 72 43.82 -8.19 10.71
CA GLY A 72 43.33 -9.46 11.25
C GLY A 72 42.34 -9.31 12.40
N ARG A 73 41.84 -8.11 12.70
CA ARG A 73 40.81 -7.92 13.73
C ARG A 73 39.45 -8.32 13.16
N THR A 74 38.69 -9.11 13.90
CA THR A 74 37.38 -9.59 13.48
C THR A 74 36.24 -8.82 14.15
N LEU A 75 35.35 -8.27 13.32
CA LEU A 75 34.08 -7.68 13.71
C LEU A 75 32.95 -8.67 13.47
N LYS A 76 32.23 -9.06 14.52
CA LYS A 76 31.05 -9.91 14.44
C LYS A 76 29.79 -9.06 14.38
N VAL A 77 29.01 -9.20 13.31
CA VAL A 77 27.77 -8.48 13.08
C VAL A 77 26.61 -9.47 13.12
N GLY A 78 25.75 -9.34 14.12
CA GLY A 78 24.49 -10.06 14.19
C GLY A 78 23.41 -9.32 13.39
N ILE A 79 22.69 -10.02 12.53
CA ILE A 79 21.60 -9.47 11.73
C ILE A 79 20.32 -10.20 12.13
N ILE A 80 19.29 -9.46 12.52
CA ILE A 80 17.97 -9.99 12.91
C ILE A 80 16.98 -9.64 11.81
N GLY A 81 16.27 -10.64 11.28
CA GLY A 81 15.14 -10.40 10.37
C GLY A 81 13.85 -10.20 11.16
N MET A 82 13.09 -9.15 10.87
CA MET A 82 11.81 -8.87 11.53
C MET A 82 10.70 -8.45 10.54
N PHE A 83 9.45 -8.70 10.93
CA PHE A 83 8.27 -8.23 10.22
C PHE A 83 7.41 -7.42 11.19
N GLY A 84 7.11 -6.17 10.84
CA GLY A 84 6.35 -5.27 11.70
C GLY A 84 4.90 -5.74 11.88
N PRO A 85 4.27 -5.54 13.05
CA PRO A 85 2.86 -5.87 13.29
C PRO A 85 1.90 -5.33 12.22
N ASN A 86 2.11 -4.10 11.74
CA ASN A 86 1.29 -3.53 10.67
C ASN A 86 1.44 -4.32 9.37
N ALA A 87 2.67 -4.56 8.93
CA ALA A 87 2.94 -5.32 7.71
C ALA A 87 2.44 -6.77 7.81
N ALA A 88 2.65 -7.41 8.96
CA ALA A 88 2.19 -8.77 9.25
C ALA A 88 0.68 -8.89 9.09
N GLN A 89 -0.08 -7.92 9.59
CA GLN A 89 -1.53 -7.90 9.47
C GLN A 89 -1.96 -7.87 8.01
N PHE A 90 -1.40 -6.97 7.20
CA PHE A 90 -1.69 -6.89 5.77
C PHE A 90 -1.30 -8.16 5.02
N SER A 91 -0.19 -8.79 5.38
CA SER A 91 0.24 -10.06 4.76
C SER A 91 -0.64 -11.25 5.17
N ALA A 92 -0.96 -11.37 6.45
CA ALA A 92 -1.73 -12.49 7.03
C ALA A 92 -3.22 -12.47 6.66
N ALA A 93 -3.77 -11.31 6.29
CA ALA A 93 -5.13 -11.20 5.76
C ALA A 93 -5.32 -12.04 4.48
N TYR A 94 -4.24 -12.29 3.75
CA TYR A 94 -4.30 -12.98 2.45
C TYR A 94 -3.55 -14.30 2.39
N ARG A 95 -2.67 -14.56 3.36
CA ARG A 95 -1.86 -15.77 3.41
C ARG A 95 -2.24 -16.57 4.66
N LYS A 96 -3.31 -17.37 4.56
CA LYS A 96 -3.80 -18.21 5.67
C LYS A 96 -2.75 -19.21 6.18
N CYS A 97 -1.82 -19.58 5.31
CA CYS A 97 -0.71 -20.50 5.54
C CYS A 97 0.54 -19.88 6.18
N ILE A 98 0.60 -18.56 6.32
CA ILE A 98 1.75 -17.87 6.91
C ILE A 98 1.38 -17.42 8.31
N HIS A 99 2.15 -17.92 9.28
CA HIS A 99 2.05 -17.48 10.66
C HIS A 99 3.27 -16.62 11.02
N PHE A 100 2.99 -15.45 11.58
CA PHE A 100 4.02 -14.56 12.14
C PHE A 100 4.15 -14.85 13.63
N ASP A 101 5.34 -15.26 14.05
CA ASP A 101 5.66 -15.43 15.47
C ASP A 101 5.38 -14.10 16.22
N SER A 102 4.69 -14.19 17.36
CA SER A 102 4.34 -13.05 18.23
C SER A 102 3.37 -12.00 17.66
N ILE A 103 2.81 -12.19 16.44
CA ILE A 103 1.80 -11.29 15.87
C ILE A 103 0.51 -12.06 15.60
N LYS A 104 -0.50 -11.84 16.45
CA LYS A 104 -1.87 -12.33 16.21
C LYS A 104 -2.58 -11.40 15.22
N ARG A 105 -3.56 -11.92 14.48
CA ARG A 105 -4.40 -11.15 13.52
C ARG A 105 -4.98 -9.85 14.11
N LYS A 106 -5.24 -9.81 15.42
CA LYS A 106 -5.69 -8.61 16.12
C LYS A 106 -4.50 -7.89 16.78
N ARG A 107 -4.33 -6.61 16.46
CA ARG A 107 -3.41 -5.71 17.18
C ARG A 107 -3.83 -5.69 18.65
N SER A 108 -2.92 -6.11 19.52
CA SER A 108 -3.15 -6.07 20.96
C SER A 108 -1.89 -5.60 21.67
N ARG A 109 -2.08 -4.94 22.81
CA ARG A 109 -0.97 -4.54 23.68
C ARG A 109 -0.10 -5.74 24.07
N LYS A 110 -0.69 -6.93 24.17
CA LYS A 110 0.03 -8.19 24.39
C LYS A 110 0.93 -8.55 23.19
N ALA A 111 0.38 -8.60 21.98
CA ALA A 111 1.16 -8.91 20.77
C ALA A 111 2.34 -7.93 20.58
N TRP A 112 2.14 -6.65 20.87
CA TRP A 112 3.24 -5.67 20.87
C TRP A 112 4.33 -5.99 21.89
N ARG A 113 3.96 -6.35 23.13
CA ARG A 113 4.95 -6.74 24.16
C ARG A 113 5.70 -8.01 23.76
N ASP A 114 5.00 -9.00 23.21
CA ASP A 114 5.59 -10.26 22.76
C ASP A 114 6.60 -10.00 21.63
N TYR A 115 6.22 -9.16 20.65
CA TYR A 115 7.09 -8.68 19.57
C TYR A 115 8.38 -8.03 20.11
N VAL A 116 8.25 -7.04 21.01
CA VAL A 116 9.38 -6.36 21.66
C VAL A 116 10.25 -7.33 22.45
N SER A 117 9.63 -8.23 23.22
CA SER A 117 10.33 -9.22 24.05
C SER A 117 11.14 -10.18 23.18
N LYS A 118 10.57 -10.64 22.07
CA LYS A 118 11.25 -11.54 21.13
C LYS A 118 12.45 -10.86 20.47
N THR A 119 12.30 -9.59 20.04
CA THR A 119 13.44 -8.80 19.52
C THR A 119 14.58 -8.74 20.52
N LYS A 120 14.27 -8.39 21.78
CA LYS A 120 15.27 -8.35 22.86
C LYS A 120 15.94 -9.70 23.07
N GLN A 121 15.17 -10.78 23.07
CA GLN A 121 15.69 -12.13 23.26
C GLN A 121 16.71 -12.48 22.18
N VAL A 122 16.36 -12.32 20.90
CA VAL A 122 17.25 -12.69 19.77
C VAL A 122 18.50 -11.81 19.75
N ALA A 123 18.37 -10.51 19.97
CA ALA A 123 19.52 -9.60 20.06
C ALA A 123 20.45 -9.95 21.23
N ASN A 124 19.90 -10.27 22.40
CA ASN A 124 20.68 -10.70 23.56
C ASN A 124 21.39 -12.03 23.32
N ASP A 125 20.75 -12.98 22.63
CA ASP A 125 21.38 -14.23 22.24
C ASP A 125 22.58 -14.00 21.30
N LEU A 126 22.42 -13.15 20.28
CA LEU A 126 23.52 -12.72 19.40
C LEU A 126 24.68 -12.08 20.19
N ARG A 127 24.38 -11.19 21.14
CA ARG A 127 25.41 -10.55 21.98
C ARG A 127 26.11 -11.53 22.92
N LYS A 128 25.35 -12.38 23.63
CA LYS A 128 25.87 -13.19 24.74
C LYS A 128 26.40 -14.56 24.33
N LYS A 129 25.72 -15.23 23.39
CA LYS A 129 26.09 -16.59 22.94
C LYS A 129 27.07 -16.56 21.78
N TYR A 130 26.91 -15.58 20.89
CA TYR A 130 27.68 -15.49 19.64
C TYR A 130 28.70 -14.35 19.63
N ASN A 131 28.82 -13.60 20.73
CA ASN A 131 29.74 -12.47 20.89
C ASN A 131 29.63 -11.43 19.76
N ALA A 132 28.42 -11.15 19.27
CA ALA A 132 28.22 -10.11 18.28
C ALA A 132 28.63 -8.73 18.83
N HIS A 133 29.41 -8.00 18.05
CA HIS A 133 29.87 -6.64 18.35
C HIS A 133 28.86 -5.57 17.89
N ILE A 134 28.10 -5.84 16.85
CA ILE A 134 27.05 -4.97 16.30
C ILE A 134 25.80 -5.82 16.06
N ILE A 135 24.64 -5.28 16.37
CA ILE A 135 23.33 -5.86 16.06
C ILE A 135 22.61 -4.94 15.06
N ILE A 136 22.35 -5.49 13.88
CA ILE A 136 21.52 -4.87 12.84
C ILE A 136 20.16 -5.54 12.86
N MET A 137 19.11 -4.75 13.04
CA MET A 137 17.73 -5.19 12.84
C MET A 137 17.30 -4.80 11.43
N LEU A 138 16.89 -5.78 10.65
CA LEU A 138 16.41 -5.61 9.29
C LEU A 138 14.93 -5.96 9.29
N ALA A 139 14.10 -4.93 9.29
CA ALA A 139 12.67 -5.07 9.54
C ALA A 139 11.84 -4.58 8.36
N HIS A 140 10.80 -5.34 8.04
CA HIS A 140 9.70 -4.84 7.23
C HIS A 140 8.63 -4.21 8.13
N SER A 141 9.01 -3.12 8.77
CA SER A 141 8.18 -2.20 9.57
C SER A 141 8.36 -0.78 9.03
N GLY A 142 7.67 0.22 9.56
CA GLY A 142 7.78 1.61 9.08
C GLY A 142 7.22 2.62 10.09
N GLU A 143 7.65 3.89 10.04
CA GLU A 143 7.12 4.96 10.91
C GLU A 143 5.58 5.01 11.01
N PRO A 144 4.99 5.22 12.21
CA PRO A 144 5.64 5.46 13.51
C PRO A 144 6.05 4.18 14.27
N GLU A 145 5.83 3.00 13.68
CA GLU A 145 6.10 1.72 14.33
C GLU A 145 7.58 1.57 14.70
N ASP A 146 8.49 2.04 13.85
CA ASP A 146 9.93 1.95 14.10
C ASP A 146 10.37 2.80 15.27
N ASN A 147 9.98 4.08 15.30
CA ASN A 147 10.26 4.96 16.42
C ASN A 147 9.78 4.37 17.76
N ASN A 148 8.58 3.78 17.75
CA ASN A 148 7.98 3.13 18.92
C ASN A 148 8.74 1.85 19.32
N LEU A 149 9.08 1.00 18.36
CA LEU A 149 9.84 -0.22 18.57
C LEU A 149 11.21 0.09 19.18
N MET A 150 11.94 1.05 18.58
CA MET A 150 13.25 1.48 19.07
C MET A 150 13.18 1.97 20.51
N THR A 151 12.19 2.80 20.86
CA THR A 151 12.00 3.24 22.24
C THR A 151 11.72 2.05 23.18
N ALA A 152 10.87 1.11 22.76
CA ALA A 152 10.45 -0.03 23.58
C ALA A 152 11.59 -1.03 23.84
N ILE A 153 12.39 -1.38 22.82
CA ILE A 153 13.48 -2.36 22.97
C ILE A 153 14.63 -1.81 23.82
N HIS A 154 14.84 -0.49 23.86
CA HIS A 154 15.92 0.10 24.64
C HIS A 154 15.51 0.52 26.05
N LYS A 155 14.21 0.54 26.35
CA LYS A 155 13.71 0.90 27.67
C LYS A 155 14.24 -0.05 28.73
N GLY A 156 14.91 0.53 29.74
CA GLY A 156 15.49 -0.19 30.89
C GLY A 156 16.85 -0.84 30.64
N GLU A 157 17.39 -0.75 29.43
CA GLU A 157 18.63 -1.46 29.06
C GLU A 157 19.88 -0.63 29.37
N LYS A 158 20.97 -1.31 29.75
CA LYS A 158 22.26 -0.66 30.08
C LYS A 158 23.06 -0.26 28.85
N LYS A 159 22.79 -0.91 27.71
CA LYS A 159 23.42 -0.67 26.40
C LYS A 159 22.35 -0.77 25.31
N PRO A 160 22.59 -0.25 24.10
CA PRO A 160 21.73 -0.52 22.96
C PRO A 160 21.55 -2.04 22.74
N ILE A 161 20.31 -2.47 22.54
CA ILE A 161 19.94 -3.82 22.13
C ILE A 161 20.17 -4.01 20.64
N VAL A 162 19.77 -3.02 19.85
CA VAL A 162 20.02 -2.89 18.41
C VAL A 162 20.84 -1.63 18.17
N ASP A 163 21.86 -1.71 17.32
CA ASP A 163 22.72 -0.58 16.98
C ASP A 163 22.22 0.13 15.71
N VAL A 164 21.70 -0.65 14.74
CA VAL A 164 21.19 -0.14 13.47
C VAL A 164 19.88 -0.84 13.12
N HIS A 165 18.86 -0.08 12.75
CA HIS A 165 17.57 -0.55 12.27
C HIS A 165 17.39 -0.14 10.80
N ILE A 166 17.37 -1.11 9.90
CA ILE A 166 17.05 -0.92 8.49
C ILE A 166 15.58 -1.24 8.30
N SER A 167 14.77 -0.22 8.00
CA SER A 167 13.32 -0.24 7.95
C SER A 167 12.78 -0.28 6.50
N SER A 168 11.47 -0.51 6.32
CA SER A 168 10.78 -0.62 5.02
C SER A 168 9.28 -0.27 5.13
N HIS A 169 8.39 -0.95 4.41
CA HIS A 169 6.92 -0.88 4.53
C HIS A 169 6.22 0.45 4.19
N THR A 170 6.57 1.57 4.82
CA THR A 170 5.89 2.87 4.63
C THR A 170 6.28 3.60 3.36
N HIS A 171 7.32 3.12 2.66
CA HIS A 171 7.85 3.75 1.44
C HIS A 171 8.41 5.17 1.64
N HIS A 172 8.53 5.64 2.89
CA HIS A 172 9.17 6.90 3.22
C HIS A 172 10.71 6.83 3.13
N ILE A 173 11.33 7.99 3.00
CA ILE A 173 12.78 8.16 3.13
C ILE A 173 13.06 8.90 4.43
N TYR A 174 13.78 8.29 5.36
CA TYR A 174 14.16 8.93 6.61
C TYR A 174 15.40 8.29 7.24
N LEU A 175 16.09 9.09 8.05
CA LEU A 175 17.16 8.68 8.96
C LEU A 175 16.80 9.23 10.34
N ILE A 176 16.67 8.36 11.34
CA ILE A 176 16.48 8.74 12.73
C ILE A 176 17.75 8.37 13.49
N LYS A 177 18.34 9.35 14.17
CA LYS A 177 19.46 9.14 15.10
C LYS A 177 18.96 9.35 16.53
N LYS A 178 19.07 8.31 17.36
CA LYS A 178 18.72 8.37 18.79
C LYS A 178 19.94 8.12 19.65
N LYS A 179 20.04 8.85 20.76
CA LYS A 179 21.01 8.52 21.82
C LYS A 179 20.38 7.56 22.82
N VAL A 180 20.95 6.37 22.93
CA VAL A 180 20.58 5.34 23.91
C VAL A 180 21.78 5.13 24.83
N LYS A 181 21.67 5.58 26.08
CA LYS A 181 22.74 5.47 27.10
C LYS A 181 24.10 5.99 26.60
N GLY A 182 24.08 7.14 25.93
CA GLY A 182 25.27 7.80 25.38
C GLY A 182 25.77 7.25 24.04
N GLN A 183 25.18 6.17 23.52
CA GLN A 183 25.53 5.58 22.23
C GLN A 183 24.51 5.97 21.15
N ASN A 184 24.97 6.19 19.93
CA ASN A 184 24.09 6.48 18.80
C ASN A 184 23.48 5.19 18.27
N VAL A 185 22.18 5.23 18.02
CA VAL A 185 21.41 4.18 17.37
C VAL A 185 20.69 4.79 16.17
N TYR A 186 20.72 4.08 15.05
CA TYR A 186 20.25 4.61 13.77
C TYR A 186 19.04 3.82 13.25
N VAL A 187 18.05 4.51 12.70
CA VAL A 187 16.96 3.92 11.91
C VAL A 187 16.99 4.51 10.52
N HIS A 188 16.98 3.68 9.48
CA HIS A 188 17.07 4.15 8.11
C HIS A 188 16.10 3.44 7.17
N GLN A 189 15.46 4.20 6.29
CA GLN A 189 14.66 3.69 5.18
C GLN A 189 14.98 4.46 3.89
N ALA A 190 15.24 3.72 2.81
CA ALA A 190 15.71 4.27 1.54
C ALA A 190 14.58 4.59 0.53
N GLY A 191 13.32 4.57 0.98
CA GLY A 191 12.17 4.73 0.10
C GLY A 191 11.83 3.46 -0.70
N PRO A 192 10.94 3.57 -1.69
CA PRO A 192 10.38 2.43 -2.38
C PRO A 192 11.02 2.17 -3.76
N PHE A 193 10.61 1.07 -4.40
CA PHE A 193 10.84 0.79 -5.83
C PHE A 193 12.29 0.87 -6.32
N ALA A 194 13.25 0.65 -5.41
CA ALA A 194 14.68 0.79 -5.70
C ALA A 194 15.04 2.13 -6.36
N THR A 195 14.31 3.21 -6.06
CA THR A 195 14.66 4.54 -6.58
C THR A 195 15.91 5.11 -5.94
N ASN A 196 16.28 4.55 -4.79
CA ASN A 196 17.50 4.90 -4.10
C ASN A 196 18.14 3.63 -3.55
N LEU A 197 19.47 3.63 -3.53
CA LEU A 197 20.28 2.69 -2.78
C LEU A 197 20.68 3.35 -1.45
N GLY A 198 20.24 2.79 -0.32
CA GLY A 198 20.63 3.28 1.01
C GLY A 198 22.08 2.90 1.34
N VAL A 199 22.89 3.86 1.79
CA VAL A 199 24.32 3.62 2.10
C VAL A 199 24.66 4.20 3.46
N LEU A 200 25.00 3.36 4.44
CA LEU A 200 25.43 3.80 5.78
C LEU A 200 26.90 3.39 5.99
N GLN A 201 27.77 4.37 6.24
CA GLN A 201 29.19 4.14 6.51
C GLN A 201 29.48 4.41 7.98
N PHE A 202 29.80 3.35 8.72
CA PHE A 202 30.02 3.45 10.16
C PHE A 202 31.50 3.38 10.52
N GLU A 203 31.86 4.14 11.54
CA GLU A 203 33.10 3.94 12.29
C GLU A 203 32.81 3.09 13.53
N PHE A 204 33.62 2.05 13.75
CA PHE A 204 33.51 1.17 14.92
C PHE A 204 34.77 1.25 15.77
N ASP A 205 34.59 1.51 17.07
CA ASP A 205 35.66 1.54 18.05
C ASP A 205 35.77 0.17 18.75
N TYR A 206 36.82 -0.59 18.43
CA TYR A 206 37.09 -1.89 19.03
C TYR A 206 37.36 -1.84 20.54
N THR A 207 37.87 -0.72 21.06
CA THR A 207 38.15 -0.58 22.49
C THR A 207 36.87 -0.32 23.27
N LYS A 208 35.97 0.50 22.72
CA LYS A 208 34.68 0.82 23.35
C LYS A 208 33.57 -0.16 22.99
N GLY A 209 33.76 -0.98 21.95
CA GLY A 209 32.84 -2.02 21.50
C GLY A 209 31.53 -1.50 20.92
N HIS A 210 31.50 -0.33 20.30
CA HIS A 210 30.31 0.25 19.69
C HIS A 210 30.62 1.19 18.51
N ILE A 211 29.57 1.52 17.75
CA ILE A 211 29.62 2.49 16.65
C ILE A 211 29.81 3.90 17.23
N THR A 212 30.85 4.61 16.81
CA THR A 212 31.12 5.98 17.27
C THR A 212 30.45 7.01 16.37
N ASN A 213 30.60 6.83 15.06
CA ASN A 213 30.20 7.82 14.06
C ASN A 213 29.51 7.17 12.85
N LEU A 214 28.62 7.94 12.22
CA LEU A 214 28.09 7.70 10.89
C LEU A 214 28.81 8.68 9.96
N LEU A 215 29.79 8.18 9.21
CA LEU A 215 30.75 8.99 8.44
C LEU A 215 30.09 9.80 7.33
N ASN A 216 28.97 9.31 6.81
CA ASN A 216 28.22 9.92 5.73
C ASN A 216 26.88 10.49 6.21
N GLU A 217 26.76 10.94 7.48
CA GLU A 217 25.53 11.45 8.10
C GLU A 217 24.85 12.61 7.34
N GLN A 218 25.61 13.35 6.52
CA GLN A 218 25.11 14.46 5.70
C GLN A 218 25.75 14.39 4.32
N VAL A 219 25.04 13.83 3.33
CA VAL A 219 25.44 13.92 1.92
C VAL A 219 24.41 14.80 1.19
N PRO A 220 24.82 15.94 0.62
CA PRO A 220 23.94 16.71 -0.24
C PRO A 220 23.53 15.85 -1.44
N ILE A 221 22.23 15.64 -1.62
CA ILE A 221 21.74 15.04 -2.87
C ILE A 221 21.74 16.16 -3.90
N LYS A 222 22.51 16.00 -4.98
CA LYS A 222 22.34 16.81 -6.18
C LYS A 222 20.98 16.44 -6.78
N ASP A 223 20.02 17.35 -6.62
CA ASP A 223 18.78 17.54 -7.36
C ASP A 223 17.82 16.35 -7.67
N HIS A 224 16.55 16.61 -7.35
CA HIS A 224 15.35 16.17 -8.08
C HIS A 224 15.10 14.67 -8.27
N TYR A 225 14.68 13.92 -7.24
CA TYR A 225 13.92 12.66 -7.48
C TYR A 225 13.01 12.26 -6.30
N TYR A 226 12.24 13.23 -5.80
CA TYR A 226 10.98 13.02 -5.09
C TYR A 226 9.98 14.01 -5.73
N PRO A 227 8.66 13.76 -5.78
CA PRO A 227 7.73 14.72 -6.39
C PRO A 227 8.00 16.11 -5.81
N ALA A 228 8.29 17.06 -6.72
CA ALA A 228 8.82 18.39 -6.41
C ALA A 228 7.96 19.18 -5.42
N ALA A 229 6.70 18.77 -5.22
CA ALA A 229 5.76 19.32 -4.26
C ALA A 229 6.17 19.16 -2.77
N LEU A 230 7.18 18.33 -2.45
CA LEU A 230 7.64 18.13 -1.06
C LEU A 230 9.15 18.29 -0.87
N SER A 231 9.91 18.59 -1.93
CA SER A 231 11.33 18.85 -1.81
C SER A 231 11.57 20.30 -1.39
N VAL A 232 11.94 20.51 -0.12
CA VAL A 232 12.39 21.82 0.35
C VAL A 232 13.82 22.04 -0.15
N PRO A 233 14.11 23.14 -0.88
CA PRO A 233 15.48 23.48 -1.26
C PRO A 233 16.38 23.57 -0.01
N ASN A 234 17.63 23.11 -0.12
CA ASN A 234 18.62 23.08 0.97
C ASN A 234 18.32 22.14 2.16
N GLN A 235 17.35 21.22 2.04
CA GLN A 235 17.15 20.19 3.05
C GLN A 235 18.18 19.06 2.90
N LEU A 236 18.96 18.80 3.97
CA LEU A 236 19.82 17.62 4.05
C LEU A 236 18.93 16.38 4.05
N TYR A 237 19.13 15.51 3.05
CA TYR A 237 18.37 14.28 2.92
C TYR A 237 19.09 13.08 3.54
N PRO A 238 18.36 12.03 3.95
CA PRO A 238 18.92 10.76 4.40
C PRO A 238 19.85 10.13 3.35
N ILE A 239 20.79 9.34 3.85
CA ILE A 239 21.96 8.87 3.08
C ILE A 239 21.59 7.85 2.02
N ARG A 240 21.64 8.28 0.76
CA ARG A 240 21.28 7.43 -0.36
C ARG A 240 21.96 7.85 -1.65
N LEU A 241 22.13 6.87 -2.53
CA LEU A 241 22.49 7.08 -3.92
C LEU A 241 21.21 6.97 -4.75
N PRO A 242 20.72 8.05 -5.39
CA PRO A 242 19.57 7.96 -6.28
C PRO A 242 19.92 7.04 -7.46
N ILE A 243 18.97 6.22 -7.89
CA ILE A 243 19.11 5.37 -9.08
C ILE A 243 18.44 6.08 -10.24
N THR A 244 19.26 6.64 -11.13
CA THR A 244 18.87 7.52 -12.22
C THR A 244 19.22 6.91 -13.59
N SER A 245 18.67 7.47 -14.67
CA SER A 245 18.83 6.92 -16.02
C SER A 245 20.22 7.14 -16.64
N ASP A 246 21.02 8.04 -16.08
CA ASP A 246 22.42 8.30 -16.44
C ASP A 246 23.39 7.24 -15.87
N LEU A 247 22.95 6.43 -14.91
CA LEU A 247 23.74 5.30 -14.44
C LEU A 247 23.83 4.24 -15.52
N GLN A 248 25.06 3.83 -15.84
CA GLN A 248 25.29 2.72 -16.75
C GLN A 248 24.65 1.46 -16.16
N LYS A 249 23.77 0.84 -16.94
CA LYS A 249 23.20 -0.45 -16.58
C LYS A 249 24.24 -1.54 -16.73
N ASP A 250 24.18 -2.51 -15.83
CA ASP A 250 24.91 -3.75 -16.00
C ASP A 250 24.34 -4.55 -17.19
N PRO A 251 25.14 -4.88 -18.22
CA PRO A 251 24.64 -5.55 -19.42
C PRO A 251 24.03 -6.93 -19.17
N GLU A 252 24.56 -7.69 -18.20
CA GLU A 252 24.05 -9.02 -17.84
C GLU A 252 22.66 -8.90 -17.24
N TYR A 253 22.48 -8.00 -16.27
CA TYR A 253 21.19 -7.78 -15.64
C TYR A 253 20.17 -7.11 -16.57
N ASP A 254 20.58 -6.20 -17.47
CA ASP A 254 19.66 -5.61 -18.45
C ASP A 254 19.14 -6.66 -19.44
N SER A 255 20.01 -7.57 -19.90
CA SER A 255 19.63 -8.72 -20.72
C SER A 255 18.65 -9.64 -19.99
N LEU A 256 18.93 -9.96 -18.72
CA LEU A 256 18.06 -10.79 -17.89
C LEU A 256 16.68 -10.13 -17.65
N ILE A 257 16.64 -8.82 -17.41
CA ILE A 257 15.39 -8.06 -17.28
C ILE A 257 14.59 -8.11 -18.58
N ASN A 258 15.24 -7.99 -19.74
CA ASN A 258 14.57 -8.10 -21.03
C ASN A 258 13.98 -9.51 -21.26
N LYS A 259 14.73 -10.58 -20.93
CA LYS A 259 14.20 -11.96 -20.94
C LYS A 259 12.93 -12.09 -20.09
N TYR A 260 12.88 -11.47 -18.92
CA TYR A 260 11.66 -11.49 -18.09
C TYR A 260 10.49 -10.68 -18.67
N ARG A 261 10.76 -9.60 -19.40
CA ARG A 261 9.71 -8.85 -20.09
C ARG A 261 9.09 -9.70 -21.19
N ASP A 262 9.92 -10.34 -22.01
CA ASP A 262 9.46 -11.23 -23.09
C ASP A 262 8.64 -12.40 -22.52
N MET A 263 9.12 -13.00 -21.44
CA MET A 263 8.41 -14.03 -20.70
C MET A 263 7.06 -13.56 -20.16
N VAL A 264 6.93 -12.31 -19.70
CA VAL A 264 5.64 -11.76 -19.27
C VAL A 264 4.70 -11.60 -20.46
N ASP A 265 5.20 -11.11 -21.59
CA ASP A 265 4.43 -10.98 -22.82
C ASP A 265 3.90 -12.34 -23.28
N GLU A 266 4.77 -13.35 -23.29
CA GLU A 266 4.44 -14.70 -23.73
C GLU A 266 3.57 -15.47 -22.73
N SER A 267 3.77 -15.31 -21.43
CA SER A 267 3.09 -16.17 -20.44
C SER A 267 1.79 -15.58 -19.94
N PHE A 268 1.67 -14.25 -19.87
CA PHE A 268 0.52 -13.59 -19.26
C PHE A 268 -0.25 -12.71 -20.23
N LEU A 269 0.45 -12.07 -21.18
CA LEU A 269 -0.18 -11.04 -22.00
C LEU A 269 -0.62 -11.52 -23.38
N GLN A 270 -0.29 -12.74 -23.84
CA GLN A 270 -0.68 -13.22 -25.18
C GLN A 270 -2.18 -13.09 -25.51
N ASN A 271 -3.05 -13.27 -24.50
CA ASN A 271 -4.50 -13.27 -24.67
C ASN A 271 -5.16 -11.92 -24.37
N VAL A 272 -4.37 -10.91 -24.02
CA VAL A 272 -4.83 -9.54 -23.83
C VAL A 272 -4.04 -8.67 -24.79
N ASN A 273 -4.67 -7.75 -25.49
CA ASN A 273 -4.02 -7.04 -26.60
C ASN A 273 -2.99 -5.98 -26.14
N PHE A 274 -2.01 -6.39 -25.32
CA PHE A 274 -1.02 -5.57 -24.64
C PHE A 274 0.33 -6.28 -24.61
N LYS A 275 1.40 -5.49 -24.52
CA LYS A 275 2.76 -5.96 -24.21
C LYS A 275 3.28 -5.18 -23.01
N TYR A 276 4.23 -5.73 -22.28
CA TYR A 276 4.81 -5.14 -21.08
C TYR A 276 5.27 -3.70 -21.34
N SER A 277 5.97 -3.49 -22.46
CA SER A 277 6.53 -2.19 -22.84
C SER A 277 5.67 -1.42 -23.85
N SER A 278 4.46 -1.89 -24.19
CA SER A 278 3.61 -1.16 -25.14
C SER A 278 3.14 0.16 -24.54
N VAL A 279 3.30 1.24 -25.31
CA VAL A 279 2.65 2.52 -25.02
C VAL A 279 1.15 2.35 -25.17
N ILE A 280 0.40 2.73 -24.13
CA ILE A 280 -1.07 2.63 -24.09
C ILE A 280 -1.74 4.00 -24.26
N GLY A 281 -0.97 5.09 -24.27
CA GLY A 281 -1.47 6.41 -24.59
C GLY A 281 -0.85 7.51 -23.75
N GLU A 282 -1.55 8.64 -23.67
CA GLU A 282 -1.17 9.77 -22.85
C GLU A 282 -2.11 9.91 -21.64
N MET A 283 -1.52 10.19 -20.48
CA MET A 283 -2.27 10.47 -19.26
C MET A 283 -2.17 11.95 -18.91
N PRO A 284 -3.29 12.62 -18.52
CA PRO A 284 -3.23 13.99 -18.01
C PRO A 284 -2.33 14.08 -16.77
N THR A 285 -1.82 15.27 -16.44
CA THR A 285 -0.91 15.46 -15.27
C THR A 285 -1.33 16.60 -14.36
N ASN A 286 -2.48 17.22 -14.61
CA ASN A 286 -2.98 18.38 -13.89
C ASN A 286 -3.62 18.06 -12.53
N TRP A 287 -3.29 16.93 -11.90
CA TRP A 287 -3.83 16.60 -10.59
C TRP A 287 -3.10 17.37 -9.50
N THR A 288 -3.86 18.06 -8.66
CA THR A 288 -3.36 18.80 -7.51
C THR A 288 -3.00 17.91 -6.32
N ASN A 289 -3.55 16.69 -6.27
CA ASN A 289 -3.30 15.74 -5.20
C ASN A 289 -3.61 14.29 -5.62
N LYS A 290 -3.20 13.34 -4.78
CA LYS A 290 -3.39 11.90 -5.02
C LYS A 290 -4.85 11.47 -5.11
N TYR A 291 -5.77 12.16 -4.43
CA TYR A 291 -7.19 11.83 -4.48
C TYR A 291 -7.78 12.10 -5.86
N GLN A 292 -7.40 13.21 -6.51
CA GLN A 292 -7.83 13.50 -7.88
C GLN A 292 -7.35 12.45 -8.89
N LEU A 293 -6.09 11.99 -8.77
CA LEU A 293 -5.59 10.88 -9.57
C LEU A 293 -6.39 9.59 -9.29
N ALA A 294 -6.66 9.28 -8.02
CA ALA A 294 -7.41 8.08 -7.67
C ALA A 294 -8.88 8.13 -8.12
N GLN A 295 -9.48 9.32 -8.16
CA GLN A 295 -10.81 9.54 -8.72
C GLN A 295 -10.81 9.33 -10.25
N TYR A 296 -9.80 9.86 -10.96
CA TYR A 296 -9.61 9.58 -12.39
C TYR A 296 -9.47 8.07 -12.67
N VAL A 297 -8.67 7.37 -11.86
CA VAL A 297 -8.56 5.92 -11.92
C VAL A 297 -9.91 5.24 -11.69
N ASN A 298 -10.67 5.63 -10.67
CA ASN A 298 -12.01 5.09 -10.40
C ASN A 298 -12.95 5.28 -11.59
N ASP A 299 -12.93 6.44 -12.23
CA ASP A 299 -13.82 6.75 -13.35
C ASP A 299 -13.48 5.90 -14.57
N CYS A 300 -12.20 5.73 -14.86
CA CYS A 300 -11.74 4.78 -15.86
C CYS A 300 -12.20 3.35 -15.54
N LEU A 301 -12.02 2.89 -14.30
CA LEU A 301 -12.43 1.55 -13.88
C LEU A 301 -13.95 1.38 -13.93
N LEU A 302 -14.72 2.38 -13.51
CA LEU A 302 -16.19 2.38 -13.56
C LEU A 302 -16.67 2.23 -15.00
N ASN A 303 -16.21 3.10 -15.90
CA ASN A 303 -16.65 3.15 -17.28
C ASN A 303 -16.31 1.85 -18.03
N GLU A 304 -15.08 1.37 -17.89
CA GLU A 304 -14.65 0.14 -18.58
C GLU A 304 -15.27 -1.11 -17.97
N THR A 305 -15.46 -1.17 -16.65
CA THR A 305 -16.18 -2.29 -16.03
C THR A 305 -17.64 -2.31 -16.49
N ASN A 306 -18.31 -1.16 -16.55
CA ASN A 306 -19.70 -1.09 -16.99
C ASN A 306 -19.86 -1.46 -18.46
N ALA A 307 -18.92 -1.08 -19.33
CA ALA A 307 -18.94 -1.52 -20.73
C ALA A 307 -18.92 -3.05 -20.85
N GLU A 308 -18.06 -3.72 -20.08
CA GLU A 308 -17.94 -5.19 -20.08
C GLU A 308 -19.16 -5.89 -19.43
N LEU A 309 -19.68 -5.34 -18.33
CA LEU A 309 -20.88 -5.85 -17.66
C LEU A 309 -22.13 -5.73 -18.53
N MET A 310 -22.34 -4.57 -19.17
CA MET A 310 -23.48 -4.35 -20.05
C MET A 310 -23.42 -5.25 -21.30
N ALA A 311 -22.24 -5.45 -21.87
CA ALA A 311 -22.04 -6.41 -22.97
C ALA A 311 -22.42 -7.86 -22.55
N SER A 312 -22.35 -8.14 -21.25
CA SER A 312 -22.74 -9.41 -20.64
C SER A 312 -24.16 -9.41 -20.03
N ASN A 313 -24.97 -8.38 -20.34
CA ASN A 313 -26.33 -8.20 -19.83
C ASN A 313 -26.45 -8.14 -18.29
N TYR A 314 -25.43 -7.58 -17.62
CA TYR A 314 -25.46 -7.23 -16.20
C TYR A 314 -25.82 -5.75 -16.01
N ASP A 315 -26.40 -5.42 -14.84
CA ASP A 315 -26.65 -4.02 -14.48
C ASP A 315 -25.33 -3.26 -14.33
N PRO A 316 -25.27 -1.98 -14.73
CA PRO A 316 -24.10 -1.16 -14.51
C PRO A 316 -23.85 -0.97 -13.00
N ILE A 317 -22.58 -0.87 -12.64
CA ILE A 317 -22.13 -0.39 -11.33
C ILE A 317 -22.47 1.09 -11.22
N HIS A 318 -22.94 1.50 -10.05
CA HIS A 318 -23.26 2.89 -9.73
C HIS A 318 -22.03 3.66 -9.25
N VAL A 319 -21.22 3.03 -8.39
CA VAL A 319 -20.03 3.65 -7.78
C VAL A 319 -18.87 2.67 -7.77
N PHE A 320 -17.70 3.12 -8.24
CA PHE A 320 -16.45 2.36 -8.15
C PHE A 320 -15.58 2.91 -7.01
N ILE A 321 -14.95 2.00 -6.26
CA ILE A 321 -14.21 2.34 -5.05
C ILE A 321 -12.82 1.73 -5.08
N VAL A 322 -11.80 2.55 -4.82
CA VAL A 322 -10.42 2.10 -4.58
C VAL A 322 -9.89 2.67 -3.27
N ALA A 323 -9.03 1.91 -2.58
CA ALA A 323 -8.26 2.48 -1.49
C ALA A 323 -7.22 3.47 -2.05
N LEU A 324 -7.11 4.65 -1.47
CA LEU A 324 -6.16 5.67 -1.93
C LEU A 324 -4.71 5.18 -1.88
N GLY A 325 -4.39 4.34 -0.89
CA GLY A 325 -3.09 3.69 -0.77
C GLY A 325 -2.78 2.70 -1.89
N ALA A 326 -3.80 2.18 -2.59
CA ALA A 326 -3.63 1.19 -3.65
C ALA A 326 -3.19 1.79 -4.98
N VAL A 327 -3.62 3.03 -5.26
CA VAL A 327 -3.17 3.78 -6.43
C VAL A 327 -1.72 4.22 -6.19
N ARG A 328 -0.77 3.65 -6.92
CA ARG A 328 0.67 3.97 -6.78
C ARG A 328 1.06 5.11 -7.70
N THR A 329 1.66 6.14 -7.11
CA THR A 329 2.08 7.36 -7.81
C THR A 329 3.51 7.28 -8.33
N GLU A 330 4.30 6.33 -7.82
CA GLU A 330 5.72 6.24 -8.08
C GLU A 330 6.02 5.36 -9.31
N VAL A 331 5.26 5.52 -10.39
CA VAL A 331 5.51 4.84 -11.67
C VAL A 331 6.45 5.66 -12.56
N PRO A 332 7.36 5.03 -13.34
CA PRO A 332 8.37 5.74 -14.13
C PRO A 332 7.86 6.92 -14.96
N SER A 333 6.79 6.71 -15.72
CA SER A 333 6.20 7.74 -16.57
C SER A 333 5.76 8.98 -15.78
N LEU A 334 5.08 8.82 -14.63
CA LEU A 334 4.68 9.94 -13.78
C LEU A 334 5.84 10.65 -13.07
N ARG A 335 7.00 10.01 -12.95
CA ARG A 335 8.18 10.69 -12.42
C ARG A 335 8.85 11.57 -13.46
N ALA A 336 8.91 11.09 -14.70
CA ALA A 336 9.42 11.88 -15.82
C ALA A 336 8.58 13.14 -16.08
N SER A 337 7.27 13.07 -15.83
CA SER A 337 6.33 14.16 -16.09
C SER A 337 6.43 15.36 -15.15
N ASN A 338 6.85 15.13 -13.91
CA ASN A 338 7.10 16.20 -12.94
C ASN A 338 8.23 17.15 -13.38
N VAL A 339 8.93 16.81 -14.47
CA VAL A 339 9.99 17.61 -15.10
C VAL A 339 9.50 18.34 -16.35
N THR A 340 8.50 17.81 -17.08
CA THR A 340 8.14 18.31 -18.43
C THR A 340 6.84 19.10 -18.50
N GLY A 341 5.95 19.01 -17.51
CA GLY A 341 4.74 19.84 -17.42
C GLY A 341 3.65 19.56 -18.48
N GLY A 342 3.72 18.42 -19.18
CA GLY A 342 2.76 18.01 -20.21
C GLY A 342 2.11 16.64 -19.94
N PRO A 343 1.21 16.16 -20.83
CA PRO A 343 0.74 14.79 -20.83
C PRO A 343 1.89 13.80 -20.91
N VAL A 344 1.65 12.59 -20.41
CA VAL A 344 2.71 11.61 -20.19
C VAL A 344 2.45 10.40 -21.01
N THR A 345 3.42 10.03 -21.84
CA THR A 345 3.43 8.73 -22.49
C THR A 345 3.43 7.63 -21.43
N PHE A 346 2.32 6.91 -21.36
CA PHE A 346 2.05 5.90 -20.36
C PHE A 346 2.20 4.51 -20.99
N GLN A 347 2.91 3.60 -20.32
CA GLN A 347 3.08 2.22 -20.78
C GLN A 347 2.16 1.27 -20.02
N PHE A 348 1.89 0.12 -20.60
CA PHE A 348 1.10 -0.93 -19.94
C PHE A 348 1.71 -1.35 -18.59
N SER A 349 3.04 -1.49 -18.51
CA SER A 349 3.71 -1.79 -17.25
C SER A 349 3.54 -0.69 -16.18
N ASP A 350 3.27 0.55 -16.57
CA ASP A 350 2.97 1.62 -15.61
C ASP A 350 1.55 1.49 -15.05
N ALA A 351 0.57 1.08 -15.87
CA ALA A 351 -0.76 0.75 -15.38
C ALA A 351 -0.71 -0.41 -14.37
N TYR A 352 0.05 -1.48 -14.69
CA TYR A 352 0.25 -2.58 -13.76
C TYR A 352 0.96 -2.13 -12.47
N ARG A 353 1.99 -1.27 -12.54
CA ARG A 353 2.65 -0.76 -11.32
C ARG A 353 1.73 0.14 -10.49
N MET A 354 0.87 0.91 -11.15
CA MET A 354 -0.10 1.79 -10.50
C MET A 354 -1.16 0.99 -9.72
N LEU A 355 -1.62 -0.14 -10.29
CA LEU A 355 -2.70 -0.97 -9.78
C LEU A 355 -2.26 -2.41 -9.45
N GLY A 356 -0.99 -2.60 -9.10
CA GLY A 356 -0.37 -3.93 -8.99
C GLY A 356 -0.72 -4.71 -7.72
N ILE A 357 -1.79 -4.34 -7.01
CA ILE A 357 -2.21 -5.07 -5.81
C ILE A 357 -3.08 -6.25 -6.23
N GLY A 358 -2.60 -7.45 -5.93
CA GLY A 358 -3.39 -8.65 -6.09
C GLY A 358 -2.55 -9.91 -6.00
N TYR A 359 -3.20 -11.05 -6.20
CA TYR A 359 -2.59 -12.35 -6.09
C TYR A 359 -2.58 -13.03 -7.44
N LEU A 360 -1.50 -13.75 -7.74
CA LEU A 360 -1.60 -14.87 -8.66
C LEU A 360 -2.38 -15.96 -7.92
N THR A 361 -3.47 -16.43 -8.51
CA THR A 361 -4.10 -17.67 -8.04
C THR A 361 -3.08 -18.81 -8.16
N PRO A 362 -3.15 -19.85 -7.30
CA PRO A 362 -2.20 -20.96 -7.34
C PRO A 362 -2.10 -21.65 -8.71
N GLU A 363 -3.17 -21.57 -9.50
CA GLU A 363 -3.21 -21.96 -10.90
C GLU A 363 -2.53 -20.89 -11.75
N VAL A 364 -1.20 -20.97 -11.87
CA VAL A 364 -0.46 -20.19 -12.88
C VAL A 364 -0.62 -20.93 -14.20
N SER A 365 -1.56 -20.49 -15.04
CA SER A 365 -1.66 -20.92 -16.43
C SER A 365 -1.56 -19.70 -17.35
N ASN A 366 -1.33 -19.95 -18.63
CA ASN A 366 -1.38 -18.97 -19.72
C ASN A 366 -2.75 -18.27 -19.90
N THR A 367 -3.74 -18.60 -19.07
CA THR A 367 -5.05 -17.95 -19.02
C THR A 367 -5.24 -17.09 -17.77
N VAL A 368 -4.32 -17.17 -16.80
CA VAL A 368 -4.46 -16.48 -15.51
C VAL A 368 -3.62 -15.21 -15.49
N LEU A 369 -4.31 -14.09 -15.58
CA LEU A 369 -3.71 -12.76 -15.44
C LEU A 369 -3.36 -12.48 -13.97
N PRO A 370 -2.18 -11.88 -13.69
CA PRO A 370 -1.84 -11.43 -12.34
C PRO A 370 -2.82 -10.35 -11.86
N GLY A 371 -2.79 -10.03 -10.57
CA GLY A 371 -3.72 -9.07 -9.96
C GLY A 371 -5.05 -9.70 -9.55
N ASP A 372 -5.75 -9.05 -8.60
CA ASP A 372 -7.05 -9.53 -8.14
C ASP A 372 -8.13 -8.95 -9.07
N PRO A 373 -9.05 -9.76 -9.62
CA PRO A 373 -10.13 -9.23 -10.44
C PRO A 373 -10.99 -8.20 -9.72
N VAL A 374 -11.67 -7.38 -10.51
CA VAL A 374 -12.75 -6.53 -10.04
C VAL A 374 -13.83 -7.42 -9.42
N SER A 375 -14.33 -6.97 -8.27
CA SER A 375 -15.49 -7.55 -7.62
C SER A 375 -16.60 -6.52 -7.52
N HIS A 376 -17.83 -6.98 -7.62
CA HIS A 376 -19.00 -6.13 -7.55
C HIS A 376 -20.13 -6.82 -6.78
N PHE A 377 -21.01 -6.03 -6.19
CA PHE A 377 -22.11 -6.50 -5.36
C PHE A 377 -23.10 -5.37 -5.10
N TYR A 378 -24.28 -5.72 -4.60
CA TYR A 378 -25.31 -4.77 -4.21
C TYR A 378 -25.32 -4.59 -2.70
N ILE A 379 -25.58 -3.37 -2.23
CA ILE A 379 -25.86 -3.07 -0.81
C ILE A 379 -27.06 -2.14 -0.70
N HIS A 380 -27.75 -2.17 0.43
CA HIS A 380 -28.91 -1.32 0.62
C HIS A 380 -28.49 0.17 0.69
N ARG A 381 -29.26 1.10 0.11
CA ARG A 381 -28.90 2.53 0.05
C ARG A 381 -28.55 3.16 1.41
N ARG A 382 -29.26 2.74 2.47
CA ARG A 382 -28.95 3.15 3.86
C ARG A 382 -27.58 2.64 4.34
N GLU A 383 -27.22 1.41 4.00
CA GLU A 383 -25.90 0.84 4.33
C GLU A 383 -24.80 1.56 3.55
N PHE A 384 -25.07 1.95 2.30
CA PHE A 384 -24.14 2.73 1.50
C PHE A 384 -23.88 4.12 2.10
N HIS A 385 -24.93 4.86 2.49
CA HIS A 385 -24.76 6.15 3.17
C HIS A 385 -23.98 6.04 4.49
N ALA A 386 -24.32 5.03 5.31
CA ALA A 386 -23.60 4.75 6.54
C ALA A 386 -22.12 4.43 6.27
N PHE A 387 -21.84 3.64 5.23
CA PHE A 387 -20.50 3.29 4.81
C PHE A 387 -19.69 4.51 4.35
N VAL A 388 -20.24 5.36 3.48
CA VAL A 388 -19.59 6.60 3.04
C VAL A 388 -19.28 7.47 4.26
N THR A 389 -20.25 7.61 5.18
CA THR A 389 -20.06 8.37 6.42
C THR A 389 -18.91 7.84 7.27
N ALA A 390 -18.82 6.52 7.48
CA ALA A 390 -17.73 5.93 8.24
C ALA A 390 -16.39 6.03 7.53
N ALA A 391 -16.35 5.85 6.21
CA ALA A 391 -15.12 6.04 5.44
C ALA A 391 -14.58 7.47 5.62
N ARG A 392 -15.45 8.49 5.63
CA ARG A 392 -15.07 9.88 5.88
C ARG A 392 -14.65 10.14 7.32
N LEU A 393 -15.34 9.59 8.30
CA LEU A 393 -14.95 9.70 9.71
C LEU A 393 -13.57 9.07 9.95
N LEU A 394 -13.34 7.87 9.45
CA LEU A 394 -12.08 7.16 9.57
C LEU A 394 -10.94 7.89 8.86
N ALA A 395 -11.20 8.49 7.69
CA ALA A 395 -10.20 9.29 6.98
C ALA A 395 -9.79 10.57 7.74
N GLN A 396 -10.65 11.11 8.61
CA GLN A 396 -10.34 12.29 9.42
C GLN A 396 -9.53 11.98 10.69
N LEU A 397 -9.49 10.72 11.13
CA LEU A 397 -8.74 10.32 12.31
C LEU A 397 -7.23 10.22 11.97
N ALA A 398 -6.44 11.14 12.55
CA ALA A 398 -5.02 11.35 12.25
C ALA A 398 -4.12 10.09 12.23
N PRO A 399 -4.27 9.07 13.10
CA PRO A 399 -3.41 7.88 13.04
C PRO A 399 -3.75 6.91 11.88
N VAL A 400 -4.88 7.10 11.20
CA VAL A 400 -5.43 6.19 10.18
C VAL A 400 -5.70 6.84 8.82
N LYS A 401 -5.55 8.18 8.73
CA LYS A 401 -5.79 9.00 7.52
C LYS A 401 -5.24 8.36 6.23
N ASP A 402 -3.97 7.97 6.17
CA ASP A 402 -3.42 7.44 4.91
C ASP A 402 -3.72 5.95 4.67
N ARG A 403 -4.22 5.23 5.68
CA ARG A 403 -4.39 3.77 5.66
C ARG A 403 -5.79 3.31 5.29
N TYR A 404 -6.80 4.14 5.53
CA TYR A 404 -8.22 3.82 5.31
C TYR A 404 -8.94 4.83 4.42
N THR A 405 -8.22 5.82 3.86
CA THR A 405 -8.84 6.73 2.90
C THR A 405 -9.23 5.97 1.64
N LEU A 406 -10.51 6.03 1.32
CA LEU A 406 -11.07 5.53 0.08
C LEU A 406 -11.25 6.69 -0.89
N SER A 407 -11.05 6.40 -2.17
CA SER A 407 -11.45 7.25 -3.28
C SER A 407 -12.68 6.63 -3.92
N PHE A 408 -13.65 7.48 -4.28
CA PHE A 408 -14.86 7.10 -5.00
C PHE A 408 -14.78 7.62 -6.45
N SER A 409 -15.51 7.00 -7.37
CA SER A 409 -15.74 7.57 -8.71
C SER A 409 -16.48 8.91 -8.61
N SER A 410 -16.33 9.76 -9.61
CA SER A 410 -17.06 11.03 -9.76
C SER A 410 -18.57 10.86 -9.94
N SER A 411 -19.05 9.62 -10.11
CA SER A 411 -20.47 9.32 -10.01
C SER A 411 -21.06 9.57 -8.62
N LEU A 412 -20.25 9.64 -7.56
CA LEU A 412 -20.71 9.91 -6.19
C LEU A 412 -20.39 11.36 -5.78
N ASP A 413 -21.43 12.13 -5.49
CA ASP A 413 -21.34 13.48 -4.93
C ASP A 413 -21.95 13.51 -3.52
N TYR A 414 -21.38 14.32 -2.63
CA TYR A 414 -21.92 14.60 -1.30
C TYR A 414 -21.25 15.83 -0.69
N LYS A 415 -21.87 16.38 0.36
CA LYS A 415 -21.29 17.43 1.19
C LYS A 415 -20.91 16.88 2.56
N GLU A 416 -19.91 17.51 3.18
CA GLU A 416 -19.43 17.15 4.51
C GLU A 416 -19.68 18.26 5.51
N ASN A 417 -20.29 17.92 6.63
CA ASN A 417 -20.38 18.80 7.80
C ASN A 417 -19.28 18.39 8.80
N LYS A 418 -18.33 19.28 9.09
CA LYS A 418 -17.24 18.98 10.04
C LYS A 418 -17.76 18.58 11.42
N TRP A 419 -18.85 19.20 11.87
CA TRP A 419 -19.49 18.99 13.17
C TRP A 419 -20.77 18.15 13.09
N GLY A 420 -21.04 17.57 11.91
CA GLY A 420 -22.26 16.81 11.68
C GLY A 420 -22.30 15.52 12.50
N ILE A 421 -23.50 15.15 12.94
CA ILE A 421 -23.77 13.91 13.66
C ILE A 421 -23.58 12.73 12.69
N PRO A 422 -22.78 11.71 13.02
CA PRO A 422 -22.63 10.53 12.18
C PRO A 422 -23.98 9.86 11.89
N LEU A 423 -24.13 9.30 10.69
CA LEU A 423 -25.28 8.49 10.24
C LEU A 423 -26.63 9.23 10.09
N LEU A 424 -26.69 10.54 10.34
CA LEU A 424 -27.82 11.35 9.86
C LEU A 424 -27.64 11.69 8.38
N ASN A 425 -28.73 11.67 7.61
CA ASN A 425 -28.74 12.00 6.18
C ASN A 425 -29.47 13.31 5.88
N ASN A 426 -29.24 14.33 6.71
CA ASN A 426 -29.74 15.69 6.48
C ASN A 426 -28.59 16.68 6.71
N ARG A 427 -28.83 17.99 6.57
CA ARG A 427 -27.80 19.03 6.75
C ARG A 427 -27.05 19.00 8.10
N PHE A 428 -27.62 18.35 9.12
CA PHE A 428 -26.98 18.16 10.43
C PHE A 428 -26.13 16.89 10.50
N GLY A 429 -26.20 16.04 9.49
CA GLY A 429 -25.42 14.84 9.36
C GLY A 429 -24.00 15.09 8.87
N LYS A 430 -23.10 14.17 9.21
CA LYS A 430 -21.70 14.22 8.79
C LYS A 430 -21.54 14.24 7.26
N VAL A 431 -22.32 13.41 6.57
CA VAL A 431 -22.42 13.33 5.11
C VAL A 431 -23.87 13.60 4.74
N TYR A 432 -24.10 14.58 3.86
CA TYR A 432 -25.43 15.02 3.44
C TYR A 432 -25.42 15.42 1.97
N ASP A 433 -26.61 15.65 1.39
CA ASP A 433 -26.80 15.90 -0.04
C ASP A 433 -26.10 14.84 -0.91
N LEU A 434 -26.23 13.56 -0.51
CA LEU A 434 -25.62 12.45 -1.25
C LEU A 434 -26.37 12.24 -2.56
N GLN A 435 -25.63 12.24 -3.67
CA GLN A 435 -26.14 11.98 -5.01
C GLN A 435 -25.30 10.90 -5.70
N ILE A 436 -25.95 10.12 -6.56
CA ILE A 436 -25.25 9.22 -7.48
C ILE A 436 -25.69 9.52 -8.90
N ASN A 437 -24.76 9.87 -9.78
CA ASN A 437 -25.02 10.34 -11.14
C ASN A 437 -26.08 11.45 -11.16
N HIS A 438 -25.93 12.42 -10.24
CA HIS A 438 -26.86 13.53 -10.01
C HIS A 438 -28.27 13.15 -9.53
N VAL A 439 -28.53 11.87 -9.25
CA VAL A 439 -29.79 11.43 -8.64
C VAL A 439 -29.68 11.55 -7.11
N ASP A 440 -30.59 12.33 -6.53
CA ASP A 440 -30.68 12.54 -5.08
C ASP A 440 -30.93 11.24 -4.31
N TYR A 441 -30.35 11.15 -3.10
CA TYR A 441 -30.42 9.97 -2.23
C TYR A 441 -31.82 9.36 -2.08
N ASP A 442 -32.85 10.18 -1.93
CA ASP A 442 -34.21 9.70 -1.71
C ASP A 442 -34.81 9.01 -2.95
N HIS A 443 -34.32 9.37 -4.14
CA HIS A 443 -34.70 8.82 -5.44
C HIS A 443 -33.76 7.69 -5.92
N LEU A 444 -32.70 7.38 -5.18
CA LEU A 444 -31.83 6.25 -5.49
C LEU A 444 -32.56 4.93 -5.31
N PRO A 445 -32.20 3.89 -6.11
CA PRO A 445 -32.75 2.56 -5.95
C PRO A 445 -32.49 2.02 -4.55
N GLU A 446 -33.33 1.07 -4.12
CA GLU A 446 -33.17 0.42 -2.82
C GLU A 446 -31.77 -0.20 -2.65
N PHE A 447 -31.23 -0.77 -3.73
CA PHE A 447 -29.92 -1.40 -3.76
C PHE A 447 -28.94 -0.66 -4.68
N ILE A 448 -27.80 -0.26 -4.12
CA ILE A 448 -26.69 0.36 -4.84
C ILE A 448 -25.71 -0.74 -5.25
N HIS A 449 -25.57 -0.93 -6.56
CA HIS A 449 -24.52 -1.75 -7.18
C HIS A 449 -23.15 -1.06 -7.09
N ILE A 450 -22.17 -1.70 -6.46
CA ILE A 450 -20.83 -1.16 -6.18
C ILE A 450 -19.78 -2.05 -6.83
N GLY A 451 -18.73 -1.43 -7.38
CA GLY A 451 -17.53 -2.09 -7.90
C GLY A 451 -16.27 -1.71 -7.11
N MET A 452 -15.34 -2.64 -6.97
CA MET A 452 -14.03 -2.40 -6.36
C MET A 452 -13.01 -3.48 -6.74
N PRO A 453 -11.70 -3.26 -6.56
CA PRO A 453 -10.72 -4.34 -6.66
C PRO A 453 -11.04 -5.47 -5.68
N GLY A 454 -10.95 -6.73 -6.13
CA GLY A 454 -11.41 -7.88 -5.35
C GLY A 454 -10.74 -8.03 -4.00
N TRP A 455 -9.48 -7.62 -3.88
CA TRP A 455 -8.75 -7.71 -2.62
C TRP A 455 -9.38 -6.81 -1.55
N LEU A 456 -9.99 -5.69 -1.95
CA LEU A 456 -10.61 -4.71 -1.05
C LEU A 456 -11.90 -5.25 -0.41
N THR A 457 -12.59 -6.19 -1.08
CA THR A 457 -13.85 -6.77 -0.57
C THR A 457 -13.66 -7.47 0.78
N ARG A 458 -12.49 -8.03 1.06
CA ARG A 458 -12.21 -8.68 2.35
C ARG A 458 -12.27 -7.69 3.51
N PHE A 459 -11.66 -6.52 3.33
CA PHE A 459 -11.74 -5.45 4.33
C PHE A 459 -13.15 -4.91 4.48
N PHE A 460 -13.93 -4.91 3.38
CA PHE A 460 -15.32 -4.47 3.39
C PHE A 460 -16.18 -5.33 4.33
N SER A 461 -15.96 -6.65 4.35
CA SER A 461 -16.64 -7.56 5.28
C SER A 461 -16.22 -7.37 6.75
N GLU A 462 -15.04 -6.81 7.00
CA GLU A 462 -14.50 -6.57 8.35
C GLU A 462 -14.98 -5.23 8.96
N ILE A 463 -15.67 -4.37 8.20
CA ILE A 463 -16.15 -3.06 8.67
C ILE A 463 -17.07 -3.21 9.90
N GLY A 464 -17.91 -4.25 9.94
CA GLY A 464 -18.73 -4.56 11.11
C GLY A 464 -17.89 -4.76 12.37
N GLU A 465 -16.81 -5.54 12.28
CA GLU A 465 -15.92 -5.76 13.43
C GLU A 465 -15.20 -4.47 13.84
N HIS A 466 -14.74 -3.67 12.87
CA HIS A 466 -14.01 -2.43 13.13
C HIS A 466 -14.89 -1.30 13.68
N THR A 467 -16.18 -1.34 13.40
CA THR A 467 -17.17 -0.39 13.90
C THR A 467 -17.93 -0.92 15.12
N PHE A 468 -17.48 -2.03 15.72
CA PHE A 468 -18.15 -2.68 16.86
C PHE A 468 -19.64 -2.99 16.58
N GLY A 469 -19.95 -3.32 15.33
CA GLY A 469 -21.30 -3.63 14.86
C GLY A 469 -22.16 -2.41 14.54
N LEU A 470 -21.65 -1.18 14.67
CA LEU A 470 -22.39 0.04 14.32
C LEU A 470 -22.76 0.08 12.83
N ILE A 471 -21.89 -0.46 11.97
CA ILE A 471 -22.13 -0.53 10.52
C ILE A 471 -21.85 -1.94 10.06
N ASN A 472 -22.92 -2.66 9.71
CA ASN A 472 -22.81 -3.98 9.09
C ASN A 472 -23.17 -3.86 7.62
N ILE A 473 -22.28 -4.31 6.76
CA ILE A 473 -22.51 -4.32 5.32
C ILE A 473 -22.54 -5.76 4.85
N TYR A 474 -23.58 -6.09 4.09
CA TYR A 474 -23.76 -7.43 3.54
C TYR A 474 -23.72 -7.36 2.02
N PHE A 475 -22.90 -8.20 1.40
CA PHE A 475 -22.95 -8.40 -0.03
C PHE A 475 -24.33 -8.94 -0.42
N ARG A 476 -24.91 -8.41 -1.49
CA ARG A 476 -26.16 -8.89 -2.07
C ARG A 476 -26.06 -9.04 -3.57
N ASP A 477 -26.96 -9.86 -4.12
CA ASP A 477 -27.25 -9.87 -5.56
C ASP A 477 -28.27 -8.80 -5.94
N ARG A 478 -28.61 -8.76 -7.23
CA ARG A 478 -29.58 -7.82 -7.82
C ARG A 478 -30.97 -7.91 -7.17
N GLN A 479 -31.35 -9.07 -6.63
CA GLN A 479 -32.63 -9.30 -5.98
C GLN A 479 -32.59 -8.99 -4.48
N GLY A 480 -31.48 -8.45 -3.97
CA GLY A 480 -31.30 -8.13 -2.55
C GLY A 480 -31.01 -9.35 -1.66
N ARG A 481 -30.81 -10.54 -2.24
CA ARG A 481 -30.48 -11.74 -1.47
C ARG A 481 -29.04 -11.65 -1.00
N ARG A 482 -28.80 -11.95 0.28
CA ARG A 482 -27.46 -11.91 0.87
C ARG A 482 -26.55 -12.95 0.23
N LEU A 483 -25.35 -12.52 -0.11
CA LEU A 483 -24.25 -13.34 -0.62
C LEU A 483 -23.21 -13.54 0.47
N GLN A 484 -22.54 -14.69 0.44
CA GLN A 484 -21.40 -14.93 1.31
C GLN A 484 -20.16 -14.14 0.88
N ASN A 485 -20.00 -13.94 -0.43
CA ASN A 485 -18.86 -13.23 -1.04
C ASN A 485 -19.37 -12.27 -2.11
N ALA A 486 -18.59 -11.24 -2.43
CA ALA A 486 -18.82 -10.41 -3.59
C ALA A 486 -18.74 -11.22 -4.90
N ILE A 487 -19.45 -10.77 -5.93
CA ILE A 487 -19.38 -11.37 -7.27
C ILE A 487 -18.03 -10.98 -7.87
N ARG A 488 -17.26 -11.97 -8.32
CA ARG A 488 -15.94 -11.75 -8.94
C ARG A 488 -16.10 -11.78 -10.45
N SER A 489 -15.57 -10.79 -11.15
CA SER A 489 -15.43 -10.83 -12.60
C SER A 489 -14.09 -11.46 -12.99
N ASP A 490 -13.86 -11.63 -14.30
CA ASP A 490 -12.53 -11.97 -14.83
C ASP A 490 -11.69 -10.72 -15.16
N LEU A 491 -12.26 -9.52 -14.98
CA LEU A 491 -11.67 -8.26 -15.38
C LEU A 491 -10.58 -7.83 -14.41
N ARG A 492 -9.41 -7.48 -14.92
CA ARG A 492 -8.31 -6.91 -14.11
C ARG A 492 -8.32 -5.40 -14.17
N ASP A 493 -8.15 -4.77 -13.01
CA ASP A 493 -8.17 -3.31 -12.87
C ASP A 493 -7.12 -2.61 -13.74
N TYR A 494 -5.86 -3.07 -13.75
CA TYR A 494 -4.82 -2.48 -14.61
C TYR A 494 -5.09 -2.64 -16.11
N ILE A 495 -5.82 -3.67 -16.53
CA ILE A 495 -6.22 -3.87 -17.93
C ILE A 495 -7.35 -2.93 -18.31
N LEU A 496 -8.39 -2.85 -17.46
CA LEU A 496 -9.49 -1.90 -17.64
C LEU A 496 -8.95 -0.47 -17.68
N PHE A 497 -8.05 -0.12 -16.75
CA PHE A 497 -7.40 1.17 -16.75
C PHE A 497 -6.59 1.42 -18.03
N SER A 498 -5.85 0.43 -18.53
CA SER A 498 -5.12 0.54 -19.80
C SER A 498 -6.05 0.79 -21.00
N LYS A 499 -7.19 0.09 -21.08
CA LYS A 499 -8.21 0.32 -22.13
C LYS A 499 -8.77 1.74 -22.07
N CYS A 500 -9.02 2.26 -20.86
CA CYS A 500 -9.48 3.63 -20.68
C CYS A 500 -8.48 4.66 -21.22
N ILE A 501 -7.19 4.52 -20.88
CA ILE A 501 -6.13 5.44 -21.36
C ILE A 501 -6.04 5.42 -22.89
N MET A 502 -6.09 4.23 -23.50
CA MET A 502 -6.09 4.08 -24.97
C MET A 502 -7.24 4.85 -25.60
N LYS A 503 -8.47 4.64 -25.12
CA LYS A 503 -9.67 5.30 -25.65
C LYS A 503 -9.62 6.83 -25.50
N HIS A 504 -9.16 7.34 -24.35
CA HIS A 504 -9.00 8.79 -24.16
C HIS A 504 -7.98 9.38 -25.13
N THR A 505 -6.88 8.66 -25.38
CA THR A 505 -5.84 9.09 -26.32
C THR A 505 -6.35 9.10 -27.75
N GLU A 506 -7.06 8.05 -28.17
CA GLU A 506 -7.66 7.94 -29.51
C GLU A 506 -8.68 9.05 -29.80
N ARG A 507 -9.43 9.50 -28.78
CA ARG A 507 -10.41 10.59 -28.90
C ARG A 507 -9.80 11.99 -28.82
N GLY A 508 -8.57 12.11 -28.32
CA GLY A 508 -7.96 13.41 -28.02
C GLY A 508 -8.51 14.08 -26.75
N ASP A 509 -9.25 13.34 -25.91
CA ASP A 509 -9.98 13.85 -24.73
C ASP A 509 -9.08 13.99 -23.49
N LEU A 510 -7.83 14.42 -23.66
CA LEU A 510 -6.86 14.55 -22.58
C LEU A 510 -7.22 15.64 -21.55
N LYS A 511 -8.16 16.55 -21.90
CA LYS A 511 -8.55 17.70 -21.07
C LYS A 511 -9.87 17.53 -20.31
N GLU A 512 -10.73 16.58 -20.67
CA GLU A 512 -12.13 16.53 -20.17
C GLU A 512 -12.50 15.27 -19.36
N SER A 513 -11.53 14.42 -19.02
CA SER A 513 -11.81 13.10 -18.45
C SER A 513 -12.20 13.05 -16.96
N ALA A 514 -12.49 14.19 -16.31
CA ALA A 514 -12.98 14.24 -14.93
C ALA A 514 -14.51 14.39 -14.79
N HIS A 515 -15.25 14.56 -15.89
CA HIS A 515 -16.71 14.78 -15.85
C HIS A 515 -17.54 13.83 -16.75
N HIS A 516 -16.90 12.82 -17.34
CA HIS A 516 -17.54 11.90 -18.29
C HIS A 516 -17.71 10.46 -17.75
N ALA A 517 -17.91 10.28 -16.45
CA ALA A 517 -18.66 9.12 -15.94
C ALA A 517 -20.19 9.35 -16.10
N LYS A 518 -20.61 10.01 -17.17
CA LYS A 518 -22.02 10.14 -17.53
C LYS A 518 -22.41 8.94 -18.37
N LEU A 519 -22.59 7.80 -17.72
CA LEU A 519 -23.59 6.85 -18.22
C LEU A 519 -24.89 7.63 -18.34
N ASN A 520 -25.59 7.46 -19.46
CA ASN A 520 -26.81 8.19 -19.73
C ASN A 520 -27.75 7.93 -18.54
N VAL A 521 -28.07 8.95 -17.74
CA VAL A 521 -28.89 8.80 -16.51
C VAL A 521 -30.20 8.08 -16.84
N GLU A 522 -30.72 8.31 -18.05
CA GLU A 522 -31.88 7.63 -18.62
C GLU A 522 -31.71 6.10 -18.79
N GLN A 523 -30.50 5.62 -19.08
CA GLN A 523 -30.21 4.18 -19.17
C GLN A 523 -30.10 3.52 -17.80
N GLN A 524 -29.65 4.26 -16.78
CA GLN A 524 -29.42 3.70 -15.44
C GLN A 524 -30.62 3.88 -14.51
N TYR A 525 -31.39 4.95 -14.68
CA TYR A 525 -32.56 5.31 -13.86
C TYR A 525 -33.71 5.83 -14.73
N PRO A 526 -34.38 4.96 -15.52
CA PRO A 526 -35.46 5.38 -16.42
C PRO A 526 -36.65 6.02 -15.68
N GLU A 527 -36.87 5.69 -14.41
CA GLU A 527 -37.96 6.27 -13.61
C GLU A 527 -37.63 7.69 -13.10
N ALA A 528 -36.35 7.99 -12.82
CA ALA A 528 -35.92 9.28 -12.28
C ALA A 528 -35.95 10.41 -13.34
N SER A 529 -35.71 10.10 -14.62
CA SER A 529 -35.73 11.11 -15.70
C SER A 529 -37.13 11.70 -15.95
N SER A 530 -38.18 11.00 -15.52
CA SER A 530 -39.57 11.48 -15.61
C SER A 530 -39.91 12.54 -14.55
N ALA A 531 -39.30 12.45 -13.36
CA ALA A 531 -39.53 13.37 -12.24
C ALA A 531 -38.68 14.65 -12.34
N GLU A 532 -37.50 14.58 -12.94
CA GLU A 532 -36.59 15.72 -13.11
C GLU A 532 -37.16 16.80 -14.07
N LYS A 533 -38.03 16.39 -15.01
CA LYS A 533 -38.75 17.33 -15.90
C LYS A 533 -39.82 18.14 -15.18
N THR A 534 -40.22 17.74 -13.96
CA THR A 534 -41.27 18.42 -13.19
C THR A 534 -40.72 19.29 -12.07
N SER A 535 -39.53 19.03 -11.53
CA SER A 535 -38.99 19.76 -10.36
C SER A 535 -38.25 21.06 -10.68
N LEU A 536 -37.74 21.21 -11.92
CA LEU A 536 -37.02 22.41 -12.37
C LEU A 536 -37.90 23.66 -12.50
N SER A 537 -39.24 23.52 -12.56
CA SER A 537 -40.15 24.68 -12.56
C SER A 537 -40.38 25.29 -11.18
N ASP A 538 -40.25 24.49 -10.11
CA ASP A 538 -40.79 24.85 -8.80
C ASP A 538 -39.72 25.38 -7.84
N ALA A 539 -38.45 24.99 -8.03
CA ALA A 539 -37.33 25.42 -7.20
C ALA A 539 -36.94 26.91 -7.37
N ALA A 540 -37.44 27.60 -8.40
CA ALA A 540 -37.10 28.99 -8.67
C ALA A 540 -37.81 30.02 -7.76
N MET A 541 -38.78 29.63 -6.92
CA MET A 541 -39.63 30.60 -6.19
C MET A 541 -39.45 30.67 -4.66
N ALA A 542 -38.62 29.85 -4.00
CA ALA A 542 -38.74 29.64 -2.55
C ALA A 542 -37.51 29.97 -1.66
N ALA A 543 -36.57 30.82 -2.08
CA ALA A 543 -35.41 31.17 -1.25
C ALA A 543 -35.41 32.63 -0.76
N ALA A 544 -35.94 32.88 0.45
CA ALA A 544 -35.58 34.06 1.24
C ALA A 544 -35.71 33.85 2.76
N THR A 545 -34.62 34.17 3.48
CA THR A 545 -34.44 34.44 4.94
C THR A 545 -34.14 33.28 5.93
N PRO A 546 -33.06 33.40 6.74
CA PRO A 546 -32.81 32.57 7.92
C PRO A 546 -32.89 33.36 9.25
N GLU A 547 -33.47 32.73 10.28
CA GLU A 547 -33.36 33.14 11.70
C GLU A 547 -32.48 32.15 12.47
N ALA A 548 -31.62 32.66 13.36
CA ALA A 548 -30.65 31.92 14.17
C ALA A 548 -31.16 31.67 15.60
N ALA A 549 -30.71 30.58 16.24
CA ALA A 549 -30.96 30.23 17.63
C ALA A 549 -29.64 30.25 18.46
N PRO A 550 -29.69 30.39 19.80
CA PRO A 550 -28.59 30.95 20.62
C PRO A 550 -27.51 29.94 21.03
N GLU A 551 -26.29 30.46 21.20
CA GLU A 551 -25.00 29.76 21.38
C GLU A 551 -24.83 29.06 22.75
N ASP A 552 -25.71 29.34 23.71
CA ASP A 552 -25.45 29.13 25.15
C ASP A 552 -25.74 27.70 25.64
N VAL A 553 -26.32 26.84 24.80
CA VAL A 553 -26.60 25.41 25.12
C VAL A 553 -25.48 24.49 24.61
N ILE A 554 -24.63 24.99 23.70
CA ILE A 554 -23.60 24.19 22.99
C ILE A 554 -22.33 24.02 23.84
N ASP A 555 -21.97 25.02 24.64
CA ASP A 555 -20.71 25.00 25.39
C ASP A 555 -20.73 24.01 26.57
N ALA A 556 -21.87 23.82 27.23
CA ALA A 556 -21.99 22.90 28.36
C ALA A 556 -21.91 21.40 27.95
N ALA A 557 -22.24 21.07 26.70
CA ALA A 557 -22.17 19.69 26.19
C ALA A 557 -20.79 19.31 25.64
N LEU A 558 -19.98 20.29 25.25
CA LEU A 558 -18.64 20.07 24.68
C LEU A 558 -17.59 19.75 25.75
N ASP A 559 -17.70 20.35 26.94
CA ASP A 559 -16.75 20.09 28.04
C ASP A 559 -16.84 18.65 28.59
N ASP A 560 -18.03 18.05 28.62
CA ASP A 560 -18.26 16.70 29.14
C ASP A 560 -17.75 15.59 28.18
N ILE A 561 -17.79 15.85 26.87
CA ILE A 561 -17.29 14.94 25.83
C ILE A 561 -15.75 15.01 25.76
N GLN A 562 -15.17 16.20 25.94
CA GLN A 562 -13.73 16.40 25.90
C GLN A 562 -13.01 15.72 27.09
N MET A 563 -13.64 15.69 28.26
CA MET A 563 -13.12 14.99 29.45
C MET A 563 -13.19 13.46 29.36
N THR A 564 -14.15 12.92 28.59
CA THR A 564 -14.31 11.47 28.41
C THR A 564 -13.29 10.90 27.41
N LEU A 565 -12.90 11.67 26.39
CA LEU A 565 -11.95 11.24 25.35
C LEU A 565 -10.47 11.39 25.75
N LEU A 566 -10.14 12.18 26.77
CA LEU A 566 -8.77 12.34 27.27
C LEU A 566 -8.36 11.28 28.31
N ASN A 567 -9.32 10.50 28.84
CA ASN A 567 -9.10 9.48 29.86
C ASN A 567 -9.08 8.02 29.32
N GLN A 568 -9.22 7.82 27.99
CA GLN A 568 -9.11 6.52 27.30
C GLN A 568 -7.87 6.50 26.40
#